data_AF-A0A820R5Q3-F1
#
_entry.id   AF-A0A820R5Q3-F1
#
_cell.length_a   1.000
_cell.length_b   1.000
_cell.length_c   1.000
_cell.angle_alpha   90.00
_cell.angle_beta   90.00
_cell.angle_gamma   90.00
#
_symmetry.space_group_name_H-M   'P 1'
#
loop_
_entity.id
_entity.type
_entity.pdbx_description
1 polymer ?
#
loop_
_entity_poly.entity_id
_entity_poly.type
_entity_poly.pdbx_seq_one_letter_code
_entity_poly.pdbx_strand_id
1 'polypeptide(L)'
;MRVLLLFGHVIFKDALKKKYYDHLIKLVVMMHLCESRKVHHSYINIINRLGQSFVIDFPTLYSKRHCLQVVHSIIHISDTVRDFGPLQSFSTFQFENELGLLMRTNKSTRRHAQEMINNLHMMQEAHYHLHNLSTFNIDFSSYLSSRFINRYSIRGQQKGQARHPSKNPDELVRVFFPHSKINFYQTLHIGKLRLCTRSYATNKIADDSNITFLPDGIEYSSRIRVIFTLDNDEPYLLVAYLRDLNPLTCAINVNENFAYPNILYTSTSKWNFTPIEVKDFIEKSTFFRSTA
;
A
#
# COMPACT_ATOMS: atom_id res chain seq x y z
N MET A 1 -12.82 -6.56 5.53
CA MET A 1 -12.47 -5.19 6.00
C MET A 1 -11.53 -4.45 5.06
N ARG A 2 -10.38 -5.02 4.66
CA ARG A 2 -9.40 -4.36 3.76
C ARG A 2 -9.96 -3.84 2.44
N VAL A 3 -10.86 -4.59 1.79
CA VAL A 3 -11.51 -4.14 0.54
C VAL A 3 -12.31 -2.85 0.74
N LEU A 4 -12.99 -2.71 1.89
CA LEU A 4 -13.76 -1.52 2.21
C LEU A 4 -12.87 -0.29 2.43
N LEU A 5 -11.74 -0.44 3.13
CA LEU A 5 -10.82 0.66 3.39
C LEU A 5 -10.02 1.07 2.15
N LEU A 6 -9.56 0.10 1.36
CA LEU A 6 -8.74 0.34 0.17
C LEU A 6 -9.57 0.76 -1.04
N PHE A 7 -10.68 0.07 -1.29
CA PHE A 7 -11.47 0.26 -2.51
C PHE A 7 -12.89 0.74 -2.25
N GLY A 8 -13.34 0.84 -1.00
CA GLY A 8 -14.72 1.25 -0.70
C GLY A 8 -15.04 2.66 -1.20
N HIS A 9 -14.11 3.61 -1.03
CA HIS A 9 -14.29 4.97 -1.54
C HIS A 9 -14.45 5.04 -3.07
N VAL A 10 -13.95 4.03 -3.78
CA VAL A 10 -14.06 3.89 -5.23
C VAL A 10 -15.35 3.18 -5.60
N ILE A 11 -15.54 1.96 -5.10
CA ILE A 11 -16.64 1.07 -5.48
C ILE A 11 -17.99 1.69 -5.14
N PHE A 12 -18.09 2.35 -3.99
CA PHE A 12 -19.37 2.87 -3.50
C PHE A 12 -19.71 4.28 -3.99
N LYS A 13 -18.82 4.93 -4.75
CA LYS A 13 -19.03 6.29 -5.25
C LYS A 13 -20.29 6.41 -6.09
N ASP A 14 -20.47 5.46 -7.01
CA ASP A 14 -21.61 5.45 -7.93
C ASP A 14 -22.75 4.54 -7.43
N ALA A 15 -22.50 3.72 -6.41
CA ALA A 15 -23.48 2.78 -5.86
C ALA A 15 -24.31 3.34 -4.69
N LEU A 16 -23.79 4.31 -3.93
CA LEU A 16 -24.47 4.89 -2.76
C LEU A 16 -25.00 6.29 -3.04
N LYS A 17 -26.14 6.64 -2.44
CA LYS A 17 -26.60 8.03 -2.40
C LYS A 17 -25.58 8.88 -1.66
N LYS A 18 -25.37 10.11 -2.13
CA LYS A 18 -24.35 11.06 -1.63
C LYS A 18 -24.21 11.09 -0.10
N LYS A 19 -25.33 11.25 0.64
CA LYS A 19 -25.31 11.29 2.12
C LYS A 19 -24.69 10.05 2.80
N TYR A 20 -24.87 8.86 2.22
CA TYR A 20 -24.30 7.61 2.74
C TYR A 20 -22.84 7.45 2.31
N TYR A 21 -22.51 7.90 1.10
CA TYR A 21 -21.15 7.93 0.61
C TYR A 21 -20.28 8.87 1.46
N ASP A 22 -20.72 10.10 1.69
CA ASP A 22 -19.99 11.09 2.49
C ASP A 22 -19.73 10.56 3.91
N HIS A 23 -20.73 9.91 4.52
CA HIS A 23 -20.59 9.26 5.81
C HIS A 23 -19.60 8.08 5.80
N LEU A 24 -19.61 7.25 4.75
CA LEU A 24 -18.62 6.19 4.56
C LEU A 24 -17.19 6.75 4.42
N ILE A 25 -17.02 7.85 3.68
CA ILE A 25 -15.70 8.46 3.47
C ILE A 25 -15.10 8.95 4.80
N LYS A 26 -15.91 9.50 5.72
CA LYS A 26 -15.42 9.86 7.08
C LYS A 26 -14.73 8.68 7.76
N LEU A 27 -15.37 7.50 7.71
CA LEU A 27 -14.82 6.27 8.29
C LEU A 27 -13.56 5.81 7.55
N VAL A 28 -13.55 5.82 6.22
CA VAL A 28 -12.39 5.42 5.40
C VAL A 28 -11.18 6.30 5.74
N VAL A 29 -11.34 7.61 5.73
CA VAL A 29 -10.26 8.57 6.03
C VAL A 29 -9.77 8.42 7.47
N MET A 30 -10.69 8.31 8.44
CA MET A 30 -10.35 8.11 9.84
C MET A 30 -9.50 6.84 10.03
N MET A 31 -9.91 5.72 9.44
CA MET A 31 -9.16 4.45 9.56
C MET A 31 -7.79 4.52 8.89
N HIS A 32 -7.66 5.19 7.74
CA HIS A 32 -6.35 5.42 7.09
C HIS A 32 -5.42 6.27 7.95
N LEU A 33 -5.95 7.27 8.67
CA LEU A 33 -5.15 8.05 9.62
C LEU A 33 -4.69 7.20 10.80
N CYS A 34 -5.56 6.32 11.32
CA CYS A 34 -5.23 5.39 12.40
C CYS A 34 -4.21 4.32 11.99
N GLU A 35 -4.15 3.93 10.72
CA GLU A 35 -3.17 2.98 10.17
C GLU A 35 -1.86 3.65 9.68
N SER A 36 -1.74 4.97 9.79
CA SER A 36 -0.53 5.69 9.36
C SER A 36 0.70 5.19 10.10
N ARG A 37 1.81 4.96 9.38
CA ARG A 37 3.10 4.56 9.97
C ARG A 37 3.65 5.56 10.99
N LYS A 38 3.28 6.84 10.82
CA LYS A 38 3.57 7.93 11.75
C LYS A 38 2.26 8.61 12.11
N VAL A 39 1.84 8.45 13.36
CA VAL A 39 0.65 9.12 13.89
C VAL A 39 1.11 10.38 14.61
N HIS A 40 0.79 11.54 14.05
CA HIS A 40 1.03 12.83 14.67
C HIS A 40 -0.15 13.23 15.56
N HIS A 41 0.10 14.05 16.60
CA HIS A 41 -0.98 14.56 17.47
C HIS A 41 -2.07 15.31 16.70
N SER A 42 -1.71 16.01 15.61
CA SER A 42 -2.68 16.66 14.71
C SER A 42 -3.65 15.64 14.08
N TYR A 43 -3.16 14.48 13.66
CA TYR A 43 -3.98 13.40 13.12
C TYR A 43 -4.89 12.78 14.18
N ILE A 44 -4.41 12.62 15.42
CA ILE A 44 -5.25 12.11 16.53
C ILE A 44 -6.45 13.02 16.76
N ASN A 45 -6.25 14.34 16.73
CA ASN A 45 -7.34 15.31 16.86
C ASN A 45 -8.33 15.20 15.70
N ILE A 46 -7.85 15.02 14.47
CA ILE A 46 -8.72 14.81 13.29
C ILE A 46 -9.49 13.49 13.41
N ILE A 47 -8.86 12.40 13.84
CA ILE A 47 -9.49 11.09 14.05
C ILE A 47 -10.64 11.21 15.06
N ASN A 48 -10.41 11.87 16.20
CA ASN A 48 -11.44 12.06 17.22
C ASN A 48 -12.66 12.80 16.64
N ARG A 49 -12.41 13.90 15.93
CA ARG A 49 -13.47 14.74 15.35
C ARG A 49 -14.24 14.02 14.25
N LEU A 50 -13.57 13.25 13.40
CA LEU A 50 -14.22 12.38 12.40
C LEU A 50 -15.05 11.29 13.07
N GLY A 51 -14.54 10.66 14.13
CA GLY A 51 -15.25 9.64 14.90
C GLY A 51 -16.52 10.17 15.57
N GLN A 52 -16.43 11.32 16.24
CA GLN A 52 -17.61 11.99 16.83
C GLN A 52 -18.64 12.34 15.77
N SER A 53 -18.20 12.95 14.66
CA SER A 53 -19.06 13.33 13.53
C SER A 53 -19.78 12.11 12.94
N PHE A 54 -19.07 11.00 12.74
CA PHE A 54 -19.64 9.74 12.27
C PHE A 54 -20.72 9.21 13.22
N VAL A 55 -20.44 9.16 14.53
CA VAL A 55 -21.40 8.62 15.50
C VAL A 55 -22.62 9.52 15.68
N ILE A 56 -22.47 10.84 15.56
CA ILE A 56 -23.59 11.80 15.59
C ILE A 56 -24.52 11.62 14.39
N ASP A 57 -23.95 11.45 13.19
CA ASP A 57 -24.74 11.31 11.95
C ASP A 57 -25.41 9.93 11.85
N PHE A 58 -24.82 8.89 12.43
CA PHE A 58 -25.23 7.49 12.26
C PHE A 58 -26.74 7.22 12.50
N PRO A 59 -27.38 7.68 13.59
CA PRO A 59 -28.78 7.36 13.86
C PRO A 59 -29.73 8.00 12.86
N THR A 60 -29.37 9.17 12.31
CA THR A 60 -30.18 9.88 11.30
C THR A 60 -30.11 9.20 9.93
N LEU A 61 -28.97 8.60 9.60
CA LEU A 61 -28.75 7.91 8.33
C LEU A 61 -29.25 6.46 8.35
N TYR A 62 -29.02 5.73 9.44
CA TYR A 62 -29.21 4.28 9.50
C TYR A 62 -30.25 3.81 10.53
N SER A 63 -30.88 4.70 11.31
CA SER A 63 -31.79 4.41 12.43
C SER A 63 -31.10 4.02 13.75
N LYS A 64 -31.70 4.48 14.86
CA LYS A 64 -31.24 4.23 16.24
C LYS A 64 -31.11 2.74 16.57
N ARG A 65 -31.94 1.88 15.97
CA ARG A 65 -31.90 0.42 16.21
C ARG A 65 -30.57 -0.23 15.79
N HIS A 66 -29.79 0.42 14.91
CA HIS A 66 -28.50 -0.06 14.44
C HIS A 66 -27.31 0.57 15.21
N CYS A 67 -27.57 1.42 16.21
CA CYS A 67 -26.56 2.03 17.06
C CYS A 67 -26.06 1.03 18.11
N LEU A 68 -25.37 0.00 17.64
CA LEU A 68 -24.77 -1.04 18.48
C LEU A 68 -23.50 -0.50 19.15
N GLN A 69 -23.01 -1.23 20.16
CA GLN A 69 -21.78 -0.90 20.88
C GLN A 69 -20.58 -0.63 19.94
N VAL A 70 -20.48 -1.38 18.83
CA VAL A 70 -19.42 -1.19 17.83
C VAL A 70 -19.43 0.22 17.23
N VAL A 71 -20.61 0.80 17.02
CA VAL A 71 -20.73 2.18 16.51
C VAL A 71 -20.25 3.16 17.58
N HIS A 72 -20.62 2.96 18.84
CA HIS A 72 -20.15 3.79 19.94
C HIS A 72 -18.63 3.69 20.12
N SER A 73 -18.04 2.49 19.99
CA SER A 73 -16.60 2.26 20.12
C SER A 73 -15.75 3.10 19.17
N ILE A 74 -16.31 3.59 18.06
CA ILE A 74 -15.59 4.43 17.09
C ILE A 74 -15.03 5.71 17.72
N ILE A 75 -15.74 6.33 18.68
CA ILE A 75 -15.27 7.56 19.32
C ILE A 75 -13.99 7.34 20.15
N HIS A 76 -13.79 6.12 20.65
CA HIS A 76 -12.66 5.76 21.52
C HIS A 76 -11.41 5.33 20.73
N ILE A 77 -11.52 5.19 19.41
CA ILE A 77 -10.39 4.81 18.56
C ILE A 77 -9.26 5.84 18.66
N SER A 78 -9.58 7.14 18.75
CA SER A 78 -8.54 8.17 18.90
C SER A 78 -7.77 8.06 20.21
N ASP A 79 -8.42 7.64 21.30
CA ASP A 79 -7.74 7.44 22.59
C ASP A 79 -6.87 6.19 22.52
N THR A 80 -7.40 5.11 21.93
CA THR A 80 -6.62 3.88 21.72
C THR A 80 -5.38 4.13 20.86
N VAL A 81 -5.50 4.91 19.79
CA VAL A 81 -4.37 5.26 18.92
C VAL A 81 -3.38 6.19 19.62
N ARG A 82 -3.85 7.05 20.53
CA ARG A 82 -2.98 7.90 21.36
C ARG A 82 -2.14 7.08 22.33
N ASP A 83 -2.76 6.09 22.96
CA ASP A 83 -2.13 5.31 24.03
C ASP A 83 -1.27 4.16 23.50
N PHE A 84 -1.69 3.49 22.41
CA PHE A 84 -1.05 2.29 21.87
C PHE A 84 -0.39 2.48 20.50
N GLY A 85 -0.48 3.68 19.91
CA GLY A 85 0.07 4.00 18.60
C GLY A 85 -0.82 3.57 17.43
N PRO A 86 -0.27 3.38 16.20
CA PRO A 86 -1.07 3.01 15.03
C PRO A 86 -1.83 1.69 15.23
N LEU A 87 -3.00 1.54 14.58
CA LEU A 87 -3.82 0.31 14.64
C LEU A 87 -3.02 -0.95 14.35
N GLN A 88 -2.03 -0.86 13.46
CA GLN A 88 -1.19 -1.99 13.08
C GLN A 88 -0.39 -2.57 14.27
N SER A 89 -0.14 -1.79 15.32
CA SER A 89 0.63 -2.20 16.51
C SER A 89 -0.13 -3.16 17.42
N PHE A 90 -1.46 -3.06 17.47
CA PHE A 90 -2.30 -3.85 18.39
C PHE A 90 -3.46 -4.58 17.68
N SER A 91 -3.59 -4.42 16.37
CA SER A 91 -4.59 -5.14 15.59
C SER A 91 -4.32 -6.65 15.61
N THR A 92 -5.40 -7.43 15.77
CA THR A 92 -5.39 -8.89 15.64
C THR A 92 -5.05 -9.36 14.22
N PHE A 93 -5.08 -8.46 13.22
CA PHE A 93 -4.90 -8.80 11.82
C PHE A 93 -3.56 -9.50 11.52
N GLN A 94 -2.47 -9.07 12.16
CA GLN A 94 -1.16 -9.72 11.96
C GLN A 94 -1.19 -11.17 12.48
N PHE A 95 -1.95 -11.40 13.56
CA PHE A 95 -2.08 -12.71 14.18
C PHE A 95 -3.03 -13.63 13.41
N GLU A 96 -4.04 -13.12 12.69
CA GLU A 96 -4.97 -13.95 11.90
C GLU A 96 -4.24 -14.78 10.83
N ASN A 97 -3.25 -14.18 10.15
CA ASN A 97 -2.44 -14.89 9.16
C ASN A 97 -1.58 -15.98 9.80
N GLU A 98 -0.92 -15.67 10.92
CA GLU A 98 -0.06 -16.61 11.63
C GLU A 98 -0.88 -17.73 12.29
N LEU A 99 -2.07 -17.43 12.80
CA LEU A 99 -3.00 -18.42 13.31
C LEU A 99 -3.46 -19.38 12.21
N GLY A 100 -3.71 -18.87 11.00
CA GLY A 100 -3.99 -19.71 9.84
C GLY A 100 -2.84 -20.67 9.49
N LEU A 101 -1.59 -20.23 9.64
CA LEU A 101 -0.43 -21.10 9.46
C LEU A 101 -0.32 -22.16 10.57
N LEU A 102 -0.46 -21.75 11.83
CA LEU A 102 -0.45 -22.65 13.00
C LEU A 102 -1.54 -23.72 12.91
N MET A 103 -2.74 -23.36 12.45
CA MET A 103 -3.82 -24.31 12.23
C MET A 103 -3.51 -25.30 11.11
N ARG A 104 -2.82 -24.89 10.04
CA ARG A 104 -2.42 -25.79 8.94
C ARG A 104 -1.28 -26.74 9.33
N THR A 105 -0.47 -26.37 10.31
CA THR A 105 0.60 -27.24 10.84
C THR A 105 0.07 -28.30 11.81
N ASN A 106 -1.13 -28.11 12.36
CA ASN A 106 -1.78 -29.12 13.18
C ASN A 106 -2.32 -30.25 12.29
N LYS A 107 -1.88 -31.47 12.56
CA LYS A 107 -2.27 -32.69 11.82
C LYS A 107 -3.04 -33.67 12.70
N SER A 108 -3.00 -33.52 14.03
CA SER A 108 -3.68 -34.42 14.93
C SER A 108 -5.18 -34.17 14.96
N THR A 109 -5.97 -35.23 15.18
CA THR A 109 -7.41 -35.20 15.46
C THR A 109 -7.72 -35.27 16.97
N ARG A 110 -6.68 -35.38 17.82
CA ARG A 110 -6.77 -35.42 19.29
C ARG A 110 -5.69 -34.53 19.90
N ARG A 111 -5.98 -33.88 21.05
CA ARG A 111 -5.03 -32.98 21.75
C ARG A 111 -4.56 -31.78 20.90
N HIS A 112 -5.46 -31.19 20.11
CA HIS A 112 -5.19 -30.04 19.24
C HIS A 112 -4.50 -28.88 19.96
N ALA A 113 -4.92 -28.55 21.20
CA ALA A 113 -4.30 -27.47 21.97
C ALA A 113 -2.81 -27.73 22.26
N GLN A 114 -2.45 -28.98 22.61
CA GLN A 114 -1.07 -29.35 22.89
C GLN A 114 -0.20 -29.30 21.64
N GLU A 115 -0.71 -29.81 20.51
CA GLU A 115 0.00 -29.75 19.23
C GLU A 115 0.19 -28.29 18.77
N MET A 116 -0.82 -27.44 18.95
CA MET A 116 -0.75 -26.03 18.60
C MET A 116 0.29 -25.28 19.45
N ILE A 117 0.34 -25.56 20.75
CA ILE A 117 1.35 -25.00 21.66
C ILE A 117 2.75 -25.47 21.25
N ASN A 118 2.94 -26.76 20.99
CA ASN A 118 4.23 -27.31 20.56
C ASN A 118 4.70 -26.71 19.22
N ASN A 119 3.78 -26.56 18.25
CA ASN A 119 4.07 -25.94 16.95
C ASN A 119 4.45 -24.45 17.10
N LEU A 120 3.77 -23.72 18.00
CA LEU A 120 4.10 -22.33 18.30
C LEU A 120 5.48 -22.20 18.95
N HIS A 121 5.81 -23.06 19.91
CA HIS A 121 7.15 -23.10 20.52
C HIS A 121 8.23 -23.38 19.47
N MET A 122 8.02 -24.37 18.60
CA MET A 122 8.96 -24.69 17.52
C MET A 122 9.16 -23.51 16.56
N MET A 123 8.10 -22.77 16.23
CA MET A 123 8.19 -21.56 15.39
C MET A 123 8.95 -20.43 16.08
N GLN A 124 8.71 -20.20 17.38
CA GLN A 124 9.41 -19.20 18.17
C GLN A 124 10.90 -19.52 18.30
N GLU A 125 11.24 -20.77 18.62
CA GLU A 125 12.62 -21.23 18.70
C GLU A 125 13.31 -21.09 17.35
N ALA A 126 12.69 -21.54 16.25
CA ALA A 126 13.24 -21.37 14.91
C ALA A 126 13.51 -19.90 14.58
N HIS A 127 12.61 -18.98 14.96
CA HIS A 127 12.80 -17.54 14.76
C HIS A 127 13.97 -16.96 15.57
N TYR A 128 14.07 -17.29 16.86
CA TYR A 128 15.18 -16.87 17.72
C TYR A 128 16.54 -17.34 17.18
N HIS A 129 16.57 -18.59 16.75
CA HIS A 129 17.74 -19.25 16.19
C HIS A 129 18.14 -18.71 14.80
N LEU A 130 17.17 -18.29 13.98
CA LEU A 130 17.42 -17.62 12.70
C LEU A 130 18.02 -16.22 12.84
N HIS A 131 17.73 -15.51 13.93
CA HIS A 131 18.33 -14.21 14.22
C HIS A 131 19.75 -14.32 14.77
N ASN A 132 20.10 -15.45 15.39
CA ASN A 132 21.42 -15.78 15.92
C ASN A 132 22.14 -16.80 15.01
N LEU A 133 22.43 -16.39 13.77
CA LEU A 133 22.96 -17.21 12.66
C LEU A 133 24.30 -17.96 12.93
N SER A 134 24.91 -17.81 14.10
CA SER A 134 26.22 -18.40 14.43
C SER A 134 26.15 -19.89 14.84
N THR A 135 24.97 -20.51 14.94
CA THR A 135 24.82 -21.87 15.51
C THR A 135 24.20 -22.93 14.58
N PHE A 136 23.82 -22.59 13.33
CA PHE A 136 23.13 -23.54 12.45
C PHE A 136 23.99 -24.09 11.31
N ASN A 137 23.71 -25.35 10.96
CA ASN A 137 24.17 -25.94 9.71
C ASN A 137 23.62 -25.13 8.52
N ILE A 138 24.50 -24.84 7.56
CA ILE A 138 24.26 -24.02 6.36
C ILE A 138 23.01 -24.48 5.59
N ASP A 139 22.77 -25.79 5.51
CA ASP A 139 21.61 -26.34 4.79
C ASP A 139 20.28 -26.05 5.51
N PHE A 140 20.29 -26.08 6.85
CA PHE A 140 19.11 -25.78 7.66
C PHE A 140 18.80 -24.28 7.67
N SER A 141 19.85 -23.45 7.72
CA SER A 141 19.72 -22.00 7.55
C SER A 141 19.14 -21.64 6.19
N SER A 142 19.58 -22.31 5.11
CA SER A 142 19.04 -22.13 3.76
C SER A 142 17.55 -22.51 3.65
N TYR A 143 17.16 -23.66 4.22
CA TYR A 143 15.77 -24.10 4.28
C TYR A 143 14.85 -23.12 5.02
N LEU A 144 15.27 -22.65 6.20
CA LEU A 144 14.49 -21.69 6.99
C LEU A 144 14.46 -20.29 6.36
N SER A 145 15.58 -19.84 5.79
CA SER A 145 15.66 -18.57 5.05
C SER A 145 14.68 -18.53 3.88
N SER A 146 14.52 -19.65 3.17
CA SER A 146 13.59 -19.78 2.04
C SER A 146 12.12 -19.61 2.45
N ARG A 147 11.77 -19.96 3.70
CA ARG A 147 10.40 -19.93 4.22
C ARG A 147 10.04 -18.65 4.98
N PHE A 148 11.00 -18.03 5.69
CA PHE A 148 10.70 -16.97 6.66
C PHE A 148 11.35 -15.60 6.36
N ILE A 149 12.55 -15.53 5.76
CA ILE A 149 13.34 -14.28 5.65
C ILE A 149 12.89 -13.37 4.50
N ASN A 150 12.27 -13.91 3.46
CA ASN A 150 11.91 -13.13 2.26
C ASN A 150 10.76 -12.12 2.43
N ARG A 151 10.21 -11.93 3.63
CA ARG A 151 9.07 -11.02 3.85
C ARG A 151 9.41 -9.63 4.39
N TYR A 152 10.57 -9.38 5.01
CA TYR A 152 10.72 -8.18 5.86
C TYR A 152 12.01 -7.35 5.77
N SER A 153 12.87 -7.53 4.76
CA SER A 153 14.07 -6.68 4.63
C SER A 153 14.12 -5.92 3.31
N ILE A 154 13.77 -4.62 3.37
CA ILE A 154 14.07 -3.61 2.35
C ILE A 154 14.58 -2.36 3.07
N ARG A 155 15.89 -2.30 3.34
CA ARG A 155 16.63 -1.04 3.48
C ARG A 155 18.02 -1.22 2.93
N GLY A 156 18.27 -0.56 1.81
CA GLY A 156 19.56 -0.39 1.18
C GLY A 156 19.34 0.44 -0.07
N GLN A 157 20.03 1.57 -0.19
CA GLN A 157 20.14 2.31 -1.45
C GLN A 157 20.73 1.35 -2.48
N GLN A 158 19.89 0.88 -3.40
CA GLN A 158 20.29 -0.15 -4.36
C GLN A 158 20.25 0.46 -5.76
N LYS A 159 21.36 0.34 -6.50
CA LYS A 159 21.43 0.68 -7.92
C LYS A 159 20.34 -0.10 -8.69
N GLY A 160 19.62 0.60 -9.57
CA GLY A 160 18.61 -0.02 -10.42
C GLY A 160 19.24 -0.96 -11.45
N GLN A 161 18.67 -2.15 -11.64
CA GLN A 161 19.07 -3.10 -12.68
C GLN A 161 17.92 -3.37 -13.64
N ALA A 162 18.03 -2.90 -14.88
CA ALA A 162 17.08 -3.21 -15.92
C ALA A 162 17.22 -4.68 -16.37
N ARG A 163 16.08 -5.37 -16.55
CA ARG A 163 16.03 -6.79 -16.93
C ARG A 163 14.91 -7.04 -17.93
N HIS A 164 14.99 -8.17 -18.63
CA HIS A 164 14.07 -8.60 -19.69
C HIS A 164 14.03 -7.58 -20.84
N PRO A 165 14.99 -7.65 -21.79
CA PRO A 165 15.03 -6.75 -22.94
C PRO A 165 13.71 -6.76 -23.72
N SER A 166 13.26 -5.58 -24.12
CA SER A 166 12.08 -5.36 -24.95
C SER A 166 12.51 -5.04 -26.38
N LYS A 167 11.91 -5.72 -27.36
CA LYS A 167 12.12 -5.41 -28.79
C LYS A 167 11.22 -4.29 -29.29
N ASN A 168 10.32 -3.78 -28.46
CA ASN A 168 9.36 -2.74 -28.83
C ASN A 168 9.92 -1.37 -28.43
N PRO A 169 10.41 -0.55 -29.37
CA PRO A 169 10.85 0.80 -29.09
C PRO A 169 9.66 1.72 -28.79
N ASP A 170 9.90 2.80 -28.03
CA ASP A 170 8.92 3.86 -27.82
C ASP A 170 9.40 5.15 -28.50
N GLU A 171 8.55 5.73 -29.35
CA GLU A 171 8.89 6.91 -30.15
C GLU A 171 9.12 8.16 -29.28
N LEU A 172 8.41 8.30 -28.16
CA LEU A 172 8.60 9.45 -27.27
C LEU A 172 10.00 9.45 -26.67
N VAL A 173 10.53 8.28 -26.29
CA VAL A 173 11.91 8.17 -25.79
C VAL A 173 12.92 8.59 -26.86
N ARG A 174 12.68 8.24 -28.13
CA ARG A 174 13.54 8.66 -29.25
C ARG A 174 13.46 10.17 -29.50
N VAL A 175 12.30 10.79 -29.28
CA VAL A 175 12.15 12.26 -29.36
C VAL A 175 12.90 12.96 -28.23
N PHE A 176 12.85 12.42 -27.00
CA PHE A 176 13.62 12.96 -25.88
C PHE A 176 15.13 12.78 -26.04
N PHE A 177 15.58 11.66 -26.64
CA PHE A 177 16.99 11.30 -26.77
C PHE A 177 17.35 10.87 -28.21
N PRO A 178 17.37 11.81 -29.18
CA PRO A 178 17.51 11.47 -30.60
C PRO A 178 18.89 10.93 -30.99
N HIS A 179 19.93 11.23 -30.22
CA HIS A 179 21.33 10.91 -30.55
C HIS A 179 21.95 9.81 -29.67
N SER A 180 21.23 9.29 -28.67
CA SER A 180 21.74 8.28 -27.75
C SER A 180 21.42 6.86 -28.22
N LYS A 181 22.27 5.90 -27.85
CA LYS A 181 21.96 4.48 -28.01
C LYS A 181 20.99 4.05 -26.91
N ILE A 182 19.76 3.71 -27.32
CA ILE A 182 18.70 3.35 -26.38
C ILE A 182 18.45 1.84 -26.39
N ASN A 183 18.53 1.20 -25.22
CA ASN A 183 18.07 -0.18 -25.02
C ASN A 183 16.78 -0.19 -24.18
N PHE A 184 15.79 -1.00 -24.56
CA PHE A 184 14.50 -1.06 -23.88
C PHE A 184 14.34 -2.34 -23.04
N TYR A 185 13.59 -2.26 -21.95
CA TYR A 185 13.39 -3.35 -20.99
C TYR A 185 11.94 -3.42 -20.49
N GLN A 186 11.54 -4.58 -19.97
CA GLN A 186 10.19 -4.81 -19.42
C GLN A 186 10.15 -4.70 -17.90
N THR A 187 11.29 -4.86 -17.22
CA THR A 187 11.35 -4.83 -15.74
C THR A 187 12.58 -4.09 -15.24
N LEU A 188 12.47 -3.49 -14.06
CA LEU A 188 13.56 -2.84 -13.33
C LEU A 188 13.57 -3.39 -11.90
N HIS A 189 14.75 -3.73 -11.38
CA HIS A 189 14.93 -4.12 -9.99
C HIS A 189 15.68 -3.04 -9.24
N ILE A 190 15.07 -2.48 -8.20
CA ILE A 190 15.71 -1.56 -7.24
C ILE A 190 15.86 -2.35 -5.93
N GLY A 191 17.01 -3.02 -5.79
CA GLY A 191 17.21 -4.03 -4.75
C GLY A 191 16.25 -5.20 -4.89
N LYS A 192 15.41 -5.43 -3.87
CA LYS A 192 14.36 -6.47 -3.91
C LYS A 192 13.08 -6.01 -4.58
N LEU A 193 12.95 -4.71 -4.83
CA LEU A 193 11.74 -4.15 -5.41
C LEU A 193 11.76 -4.34 -6.93
N ARG A 194 10.81 -5.11 -7.44
CA ARG A 194 10.59 -5.26 -8.88
C ARG A 194 9.55 -4.27 -9.39
N LEU A 195 9.89 -3.50 -10.41
CA LEU A 195 8.98 -2.65 -11.18
C LEU A 195 8.81 -3.23 -12.59
N CYS A 196 7.65 -3.01 -13.20
CA CYS A 196 7.38 -3.45 -14.56
C CYS A 196 6.72 -2.35 -15.40
N THR A 197 6.83 -2.45 -16.72
CA THR A 197 6.04 -1.61 -17.62
C THR A 197 4.57 -2.01 -17.56
N ARG A 198 3.66 -1.06 -17.82
CA ARG A 198 2.23 -1.35 -17.89
C ARG A 198 1.89 -2.45 -18.91
N SER A 199 2.52 -2.42 -20.08
CA SER A 199 2.34 -3.44 -21.13
C SER A 199 2.77 -4.84 -20.69
N TYR A 200 3.75 -4.93 -19.80
CA TYR A 200 4.17 -6.20 -19.23
C TYR A 200 3.21 -6.67 -18.11
N ALA A 201 2.70 -5.73 -17.31
CA ALA A 201 1.77 -5.99 -16.22
C ALA A 201 0.40 -6.53 -16.67
N THR A 202 -0.09 -6.15 -17.85
CA THR A 202 -1.43 -6.57 -18.34
C THR A 202 -1.61 -8.07 -18.44
N ASN A 203 -0.53 -8.82 -18.65
CA ASN A 203 -0.55 -10.28 -18.75
C ASN A 203 -0.14 -10.96 -17.43
N LYS A 204 -0.16 -10.24 -16.30
CA LYS A 204 0.26 -10.72 -14.98
C LYS A 204 -0.84 -10.53 -13.94
N ILE A 205 -0.72 -11.27 -12.84
CA ILE A 205 -1.68 -11.26 -11.72
C ILE A 205 -1.63 -9.94 -10.95
N ALA A 206 -0.47 -9.27 -10.91
CA ALA A 206 -0.26 -8.01 -10.19
C ALA A 206 0.29 -6.93 -11.12
N ASP A 207 -0.27 -5.72 -11.02
CA ASP A 207 0.20 -4.53 -11.72
C ASP A 207 1.12 -3.69 -10.84
N ASP A 208 2.42 -3.92 -10.99
CA ASP A 208 3.48 -3.21 -10.27
C ASP A 208 4.04 -2.02 -11.08
N SER A 209 3.27 -1.51 -12.06
CA SER A 209 3.70 -0.40 -12.91
C SER A 209 3.46 0.98 -12.33
N ASN A 210 2.73 1.10 -11.22
CA ASN A 210 2.40 2.39 -10.62
C ASN A 210 3.43 2.76 -9.54
N ILE A 211 3.92 3.99 -9.58
CA ILE A 211 4.95 4.51 -8.68
C ILE A 211 4.63 5.93 -8.23
N THR A 212 5.32 6.38 -7.19
CA THR A 212 5.43 7.78 -6.79
C THR A 212 6.87 8.23 -7.02
N PHE A 213 7.04 9.43 -7.60
CA PHE A 213 8.34 9.98 -7.94
C PHE A 213 8.44 11.47 -7.58
N LEU A 214 9.66 11.96 -7.35
CA LEU A 214 9.97 13.29 -6.82
C LEU A 214 10.97 14.06 -7.71
N PRO A 215 10.57 14.55 -8.89
CA PRO A 215 11.39 15.49 -9.64
C PRO A 215 11.41 16.83 -8.88
N ASP A 216 12.61 17.35 -8.60
CA ASP A 216 12.83 18.68 -8.02
C ASP A 216 12.06 18.97 -6.72
N GLY A 217 11.76 17.93 -5.93
CA GLY A 217 11.09 18.08 -4.63
C GLY A 217 9.55 18.09 -4.65
N ILE A 218 8.91 17.85 -5.80
CA ILE A 218 7.44 17.77 -5.90
C ILE A 218 6.99 16.33 -6.13
N GLU A 219 6.10 15.80 -5.29
CA GLU A 219 5.63 14.41 -5.40
C GLU A 219 4.56 14.26 -6.49
N TYR A 220 4.76 13.28 -7.37
CA TYR A 220 3.79 12.92 -8.40
C TYR A 220 3.51 11.41 -8.40
N SER A 221 2.24 11.05 -8.54
CA SER A 221 1.84 9.66 -8.83
C SER A 221 1.88 9.40 -10.33
N SER A 222 2.50 8.30 -10.75
CA SER A 222 2.66 7.96 -12.16
C SER A 222 2.60 6.47 -12.44
N ARG A 223 2.61 6.15 -13.73
CA ARG A 223 2.69 4.80 -14.26
C ARG A 223 3.89 4.67 -15.19
N ILE A 224 4.65 3.60 -15.01
CA ILE A 224 5.80 3.26 -15.86
C ILE A 224 5.29 2.82 -17.22
N ARG A 225 5.58 3.64 -18.23
CA ARG A 225 5.30 3.34 -19.63
C ARG A 225 6.43 2.50 -20.21
N VAL A 226 7.67 2.96 -20.01
CA VAL A 226 8.87 2.35 -20.61
C VAL A 226 10.01 2.36 -19.60
N ILE A 227 10.83 1.32 -19.64
CA ILE A 227 12.10 1.23 -18.94
C ILE A 227 13.18 1.16 -20.02
N PHE A 228 14.18 2.03 -19.96
CA PHE A 228 15.24 2.08 -20.96
C PHE A 228 16.59 2.41 -20.33
N THR A 229 17.68 2.08 -21.00
CA THR A 229 19.02 2.57 -20.65
C THR A 229 19.55 3.43 -21.78
N LEU A 230 20.36 4.42 -21.41
CA LEU A 230 21.16 5.23 -22.33
C LEU A 230 22.61 4.74 -22.30
N ASP A 231 23.49 5.43 -23.02
CA ASP A 231 24.88 5.05 -23.34
C ASP A 231 25.71 4.45 -22.18
N ASN A 232 25.43 4.82 -20.92
CA ASN A 232 26.11 4.34 -19.70
C ASN A 232 25.45 3.12 -19.02
N ASP A 233 24.47 2.49 -19.65
CA ASP A 233 23.64 1.40 -19.10
C ASP A 233 22.88 1.73 -17.80
N GLU A 234 22.84 3.00 -17.39
CA GLU A 234 21.99 3.44 -16.28
C GLU A 234 20.51 3.44 -16.68
N PRO A 235 19.63 2.86 -15.84
CA PRO A 235 18.22 2.77 -16.16
C PRO A 235 17.48 4.09 -15.92
N TYR A 236 16.65 4.44 -16.88
CA TYR A 236 15.68 5.53 -16.84
C TYR A 236 14.27 4.97 -16.99
N LEU A 237 13.29 5.71 -16.48
CA LEU A 237 11.88 5.38 -16.59
C LEU A 237 11.17 6.49 -17.37
N LEU A 238 10.47 6.15 -18.45
CA LEU A 238 9.48 7.06 -19.03
C LEU A 238 8.17 6.83 -18.28
N VAL A 239 7.73 7.84 -17.54
CA VAL A 239 6.52 7.76 -16.73
C VAL A 239 5.40 8.60 -17.32
N ALA A 240 4.19 8.08 -17.21
CA ALA A 240 2.96 8.81 -17.49
C ALA A 240 2.37 9.28 -16.16
N TYR A 241 2.18 10.59 -15.98
CA TYR A 241 1.65 11.17 -14.74
C TYR A 241 0.47 12.10 -15.03
N LEU A 242 -0.38 12.29 -14.02
CA LEU A 242 -1.54 13.18 -14.07
C LEU A 242 -1.20 14.49 -13.35
N ARG A 243 -1.68 15.61 -13.90
CA ARG A 243 -1.64 16.92 -13.25
C ARG A 243 -2.98 17.19 -12.54
N ASP A 244 -2.99 18.21 -11.69
CA ASP A 244 -4.20 18.69 -11.00
C ASP A 244 -4.87 17.60 -10.14
N LEU A 245 -4.03 16.89 -9.38
CA LEU A 245 -4.47 15.89 -8.40
C LEU A 245 -5.08 16.60 -7.19
N ASN A 246 -6.30 16.20 -6.82
CA ASN A 246 -7.00 16.70 -5.65
C ASN A 246 -7.02 15.63 -4.56
N PRO A 247 -6.76 15.99 -3.29
CA PRO A 247 -6.87 15.06 -2.17
C PRO A 247 -8.32 14.67 -1.91
N LEU A 248 -8.54 13.45 -1.43
CA LEU A 248 -9.85 12.98 -0.99
C LEU A 248 -10.33 13.84 0.18
N THR A 249 -11.47 14.52 0.01
CA THR A 249 -12.04 15.39 1.03
C THR A 249 -13.18 14.72 1.76
N CYS A 250 -13.27 14.94 3.07
CA CYS A 250 -14.41 14.52 3.89
C CYS A 250 -14.85 15.62 4.86
N ALA A 251 -16.16 15.79 5.05
CA ALA A 251 -16.69 16.76 5.99
C ALA A 251 -16.47 16.28 7.44
N ILE A 252 -15.81 17.10 8.26
CA ILE A 252 -15.81 16.92 9.71
C ILE A 252 -17.12 17.46 10.29
N ASN A 253 -17.56 18.63 9.84
CA ASN A 253 -18.83 19.24 10.20
C ASN A 253 -19.35 20.09 9.02
N VAL A 254 -20.45 20.81 9.20
CA VAL A 254 -21.09 21.62 8.14
C VAL A 254 -20.14 22.66 7.54
N ASN A 255 -19.19 23.18 8.32
CA ASN A 255 -18.32 24.30 7.94
C ASN A 255 -16.85 23.89 7.71
N GLU A 256 -16.51 22.62 7.89
CA GLU A 256 -15.13 22.16 7.89
C GLU A 256 -14.97 20.83 7.18
N ASN A 257 -14.04 20.84 6.21
CA ASN A 257 -13.63 19.67 5.46
C ASN A 257 -12.17 19.37 5.77
N PHE A 258 -11.86 18.07 5.87
CA PHE A 258 -10.51 17.57 5.93
C PHE A 258 -10.12 16.98 4.58
N ALA A 259 -8.93 17.37 4.10
CA ALA A 259 -8.34 16.86 2.87
C ALA A 259 -7.28 15.81 3.22
N TYR A 260 -7.52 14.56 2.82
CA TYR A 260 -6.59 13.46 3.05
C TYR A 260 -5.59 13.35 1.89
N PRO A 261 -4.28 13.62 2.11
CA PRO A 261 -3.31 13.77 1.02
C PRO A 261 -2.89 12.45 0.36
N ASN A 262 -3.05 11.31 1.05
CA ASN A 262 -2.55 10.03 0.54
C ASN A 262 -3.53 9.32 -0.42
N ILE A 263 -4.74 9.86 -0.60
CA ILE A 263 -5.67 9.38 -1.64
C ILE A 263 -5.95 10.57 -2.55
N LEU A 264 -5.47 10.47 -3.78
CA LEU A 264 -5.57 11.53 -4.78
C LEU A 264 -6.54 11.10 -5.90
N TYR A 265 -7.30 12.06 -6.42
CA TYR A 265 -8.15 11.87 -7.60
C TYR A 265 -8.00 13.05 -8.56
N THR A 266 -8.32 12.83 -9.83
CA THR A 266 -8.40 13.90 -10.83
C THR A 266 -9.61 13.66 -11.73
N SER A 267 -10.17 14.76 -12.23
CA SER A 267 -11.22 14.75 -13.26
C SER A 267 -10.64 14.72 -14.68
N THR A 268 -9.34 14.97 -14.84
CA THR A 268 -8.69 15.04 -16.14
C THR A 268 -8.16 13.69 -16.59
N SER A 269 -8.31 13.38 -17.87
CA SER A 269 -7.79 12.16 -18.50
C SER A 269 -6.48 12.40 -19.26
N LYS A 270 -5.93 13.62 -19.21
CA LYS A 270 -4.74 14.01 -19.97
C LYS A 270 -3.47 13.58 -19.25
N TRP A 271 -2.78 12.62 -19.83
CA TRP A 271 -1.49 12.13 -19.34
C TRP A 271 -0.36 13.05 -19.82
N ASN A 272 0.53 13.38 -18.89
CA ASN A 272 1.81 14.01 -19.20
C ASN A 272 2.91 12.95 -19.14
N PHE A 273 3.98 13.15 -19.91
CA PHE A 273 5.08 12.21 -20.00
C PHE A 273 6.38 12.91 -19.63
N THR A 274 7.18 12.27 -18.79
CA THR A 274 8.53 12.76 -18.47
C THR A 274 9.47 11.58 -18.23
N PRO A 275 10.72 11.62 -18.70
CA PRO A 275 11.74 10.71 -18.24
C PRO A 275 12.13 11.06 -16.80
N ILE A 276 12.41 10.04 -15.98
CA ILE A 276 12.92 10.17 -14.61
C ILE A 276 14.08 9.20 -14.40
N GLU A 277 14.94 9.52 -13.44
CA GLU A 277 16.01 8.66 -12.99
C GLU A 277 15.54 7.73 -11.87
N VAL A 278 16.31 6.66 -11.61
CA VAL A 278 16.02 5.77 -10.46
C VAL A 278 16.13 6.49 -9.12
N LYS A 279 16.92 7.56 -9.02
CA LYS A 279 17.03 8.36 -7.79
C LYS A 279 15.76 9.14 -7.46
N ASP A 280 14.92 9.43 -8.46
CA ASP A 280 13.67 10.18 -8.29
C ASP A 280 12.53 9.27 -7.80
N PHE A 281 12.73 7.95 -7.78
CA PHE A 281 11.76 6.99 -7.30
C PHE A 281 11.62 7.02 -5.77
N ILE A 282 10.37 7.13 -5.29
CA ILE A 282 10.06 7.06 -3.85
C ILE A 282 9.54 5.68 -3.48
N GLU A 283 8.38 5.32 -4.01
CA GLU A 283 7.67 4.09 -3.64
C GLU A 283 6.74 3.57 -4.74
N LYS A 284 6.28 2.32 -4.57
CA LYS A 284 5.20 1.77 -5.39
C LYS A 284 3.87 2.36 -4.94
N SER A 285 3.02 2.70 -5.90
CA SER A 285 1.67 3.18 -5.65
C SER A 285 0.64 2.23 -6.27
N THR A 286 -0.65 2.47 -6.01
CA THR A 286 -1.74 1.74 -6.67
C THR A 286 -2.60 2.76 -7.41
N PHE A 287 -2.89 2.49 -8.68
CA PHE A 287 -3.72 3.36 -9.50
C PHE A 287 -5.05 2.68 -9.80
N PHE A 288 -6.16 3.36 -9.49
CA PHE A 288 -7.49 2.94 -9.88
C PHE A 288 -8.09 3.93 -10.89
N ARG A 289 -8.67 3.40 -11.97
CA ARG A 289 -9.46 4.18 -12.93
C ARG A 289 -10.87 3.63 -12.93
N SER A 290 -11.86 4.49 -12.63
CA SER A 290 -13.25 4.12 -12.85
C SER A 290 -13.48 3.99 -14.35
N THR A 291 -13.90 2.82 -14.81
CA THR A 291 -14.43 2.65 -16.15
C THR A 291 -15.83 3.26 -16.15
N ALA A 292 -15.95 4.44 -16.74
CA ALA A 292 -17.25 5.01 -17.11
C ALA A 292 -17.94 4.12 -18.14
#